data_AF-A0A6J7CCX1-F1
#
_entry.id   AF-A0A6J7CCX1-F1
#
_cell.length_a   1.000
_cell.length_b   1.000
_cell.length_c   1.000
_cell.angle_alpha   90.00
_cell.angle_beta   90.00
_cell.angle_gamma   90.00
#
_symmetry.space_group_name_H-M   'P 1'
#
loop_
_entity.id
_entity.type
_entity.pdbx_description
1 polymer ?
#
loop_
_entity_poly.entity_id
_entity_poly.type
_entity_poly.pdbx_seq_one_letter_code
_entity_poly.pdbx_strand_id
1 'polypeptide(L)'
;MALLAFGFGAGSFFASQLLAPSRKTKAKTASYECGIVSESEPVERFPVKFYLVAMAFIVLDVEIIFLYPFATILRELGAYGLGVMGIFLGVLIVPFAYLLSTGALDWGPIARISDQIVRPILRSDGSPTIFANSDAINSLGIQTEESAA
;
A
#
# COMPACT_ATOMS: atom_id res chain seq x y z
N MET A 1 23.73 -0.18 25.76
CA MET A 1 23.06 0.72 24.80
C MET A 1 21.54 0.59 24.79
N ALA A 2 20.96 -0.61 24.63
CA ALA A 2 19.49 -0.79 24.63
C ALA A 2 18.79 -0.23 25.89
N LEU A 3 19.35 -0.46 27.08
CA LEU A 3 18.81 0.09 28.33
C LEU A 3 18.85 1.62 28.41
N LEU A 4 19.90 2.25 27.88
CA LEU A 4 20.02 3.71 27.83
C LEU A 4 19.03 4.31 26.83
N ALA A 5 18.89 3.70 25.65
CA ALA A 5 17.93 4.14 24.64
C ALA A 5 16.48 4.01 25.14
N PHE A 6 16.14 2.87 25.74
CA PHE A 6 14.83 2.66 26.33
C PHE A 6 14.57 3.63 27.49
N GLY A 7 15.53 3.80 28.39
CA GLY A 7 15.45 4.74 29.50
C GLY A 7 15.26 6.18 29.05
N PHE A 8 15.97 6.61 28.00
CA PHE A 8 15.84 7.94 27.43
C PHE A 8 14.48 8.15 26.75
N GLY A 9 13.99 7.17 25.98
CA GLY A 9 12.69 7.24 25.32
C GLY A 9 11.53 7.26 26.32
N ALA A 10 11.54 6.33 27.28
CA ALA A 10 10.55 6.28 28.35
C ALA A 10 10.61 7.56 29.20
N GLY A 11 11.80 7.97 29.63
CA GLY A 11 12.00 9.19 30.42
C GLY A 11 11.49 10.44 29.71
N SER A 12 11.76 10.58 28.41
CA SER A 12 11.25 11.70 27.61
C SER A 12 9.74 11.70 27.49
N PHE A 13 9.11 10.53 27.32
CA PHE A 13 7.66 10.40 27.29
C PHE A 13 7.02 10.82 28.63
N PHE A 14 7.56 10.34 29.77
CA PHE A 14 7.08 10.72 31.10
C PHE A 14 7.27 12.22 31.38
N ALA A 15 8.44 12.78 31.02
CA ALA A 15 8.70 14.20 31.16
C ALA A 15 7.72 15.04 30.31
N SER A 16 7.47 14.64 29.07
CA SER A 16 6.49 15.30 28.20
C SER A 16 5.10 15.30 28.83
N GLN A 17 4.67 14.17 29.39
CA GLN A 17 3.34 14.07 30.00
C GLN A 17 3.19 14.88 31.30
N LEU A 18 4.28 15.07 32.06
CA LEU A 18 4.26 15.81 33.33
C LEU A 18 4.40 17.33 33.14
N LEU A 19 5.20 17.76 32.15
CA LEU A 19 5.44 19.18 31.85
C LEU A 19 4.42 19.77 30.86
N ALA A 20 3.72 18.95 30.06
CA ALA A 20 2.78 19.45 29.07
C ALA A 20 1.47 19.99 29.69
N PRO A 21 1.01 21.19 29.28
CA PRO A 21 -0.27 21.73 29.74
C PRO A 21 -1.44 20.91 29.18
N SER A 22 -2.17 20.24 30.07
CA SER A 22 -3.34 19.43 29.72
C SER A 22 -4.57 20.31 29.47
N ARG A 23 -4.88 20.59 28.21
CA ARG A 23 -6.15 21.22 27.78
C ARG A 23 -6.89 20.31 26.80
N LYS A 24 -7.57 19.30 27.34
CA LYS A 24 -8.44 18.40 26.58
C LYS A 24 -9.78 19.10 26.32
N THR A 25 -10.12 19.33 25.06
CA THR A 25 -11.45 19.82 24.65
C THR A 25 -11.99 18.85 23.60
N LYS A 26 -13.32 18.69 23.50
CA LYS A 26 -13.95 17.73 22.58
C LYS A 26 -13.46 17.89 21.14
N ALA A 27 -13.25 19.13 20.69
CA ALA A 27 -12.73 19.42 19.36
C ALA A 27 -11.24 19.05 19.15
N LYS A 28 -10.41 19.02 20.21
CA LYS A 28 -8.99 18.61 20.12
C LYS A 28 -8.79 17.10 20.12
N THR A 29 -9.78 16.37 20.63
CA THR A 29 -9.75 14.90 20.72
C THR A 29 -10.51 14.22 19.59
N ALA A 30 -11.21 15.00 18.75
CA ALA A 30 -11.91 14.49 17.57
C ALA A 30 -10.94 14.28 16.41
N SER A 31 -11.27 13.36 15.50
CA SER A 31 -10.54 13.15 14.25
C SER A 31 -10.53 14.40 13.38
N TYR A 32 -9.42 14.67 12.71
CA TYR A 32 -9.31 15.80 11.80
C TYR A 32 -9.97 15.48 10.46
N GLU A 33 -11.06 16.19 10.14
CA GLU A 33 -11.77 16.06 8.86
C GLU A 33 -11.92 17.41 8.15
N CYS A 34 -10.84 18.19 8.04
CA CYS A 34 -10.86 19.46 7.29
C CYS A 34 -11.90 20.51 7.78
N GLY A 35 -12.36 20.42 9.03
CA GLY A 35 -13.25 21.40 9.67
C GLY A 35 -14.72 21.00 9.73
N ILE A 36 -15.11 19.82 9.23
CA ILE A 36 -16.43 19.23 9.46
C ILE A 36 -16.42 18.35 10.72
N VAL A 37 -17.61 18.13 11.29
CA VAL A 37 -17.79 17.15 12.37
C VAL A 37 -17.69 15.75 11.78
N SER A 38 -16.92 14.87 12.40
CA SER A 38 -16.75 13.50 11.93
C SER A 38 -18.09 12.76 11.96
N GLU A 39 -18.66 12.51 10.79
CA GLU A 39 -19.75 11.57 10.61
C GLU A 39 -19.18 10.15 10.65
N SER A 40 -19.99 9.17 11.07
CA SER A 40 -19.58 7.77 11.32
C SER A 40 -18.52 7.27 10.34
N GLU A 41 -17.48 6.58 10.85
CA GLU A 41 -16.41 6.00 10.04
C GLU A 41 -16.98 5.31 8.79
N PRO A 42 -16.64 5.75 7.57
CA PRO A 42 -17.03 5.06 6.37
C PRO A 42 -16.43 3.64 6.40
N VAL A 43 -17.27 2.62 6.18
CA VAL A 43 -16.79 1.27 5.84
C VAL A 43 -16.27 1.26 4.41
N GLU A 44 -15.24 2.07 4.17
CA GLU A 44 -14.61 2.19 2.87
C GLU A 44 -13.63 1.03 2.65
N ARG A 45 -13.67 0.46 1.45
CA ARG A 45 -12.76 -0.62 1.07
C ARG A 45 -11.40 -0.02 0.71
N PHE A 46 -10.46 -0.05 1.64
CA PHE A 46 -9.09 0.36 1.37
C PHE A 46 -8.44 -0.55 0.31
N PRO A 47 -7.82 0.00 -0.74
CA PRO A 47 -7.19 -0.80 -1.78
C PRO A 47 -5.94 -1.51 -1.25
N VAL A 48 -5.93 -2.84 -1.30
CA VAL A 48 -4.83 -3.72 -0.81
C VAL A 48 -3.61 -3.77 -1.75
N LYS A 49 -3.36 -2.72 -2.53
CA LYS A 49 -2.28 -2.68 -3.53
C LYS A 49 -0.89 -2.97 -2.93
N PHE A 50 -0.70 -2.69 -1.65
CA PHE A 50 0.55 -2.91 -0.93
C PHE A 50 0.82 -4.37 -0.55
N TYR A 51 -0.15 -5.28 -0.71
CA TYR A 51 0.00 -6.68 -0.32
C TYR A 51 1.09 -7.42 -1.11
N LEU A 52 1.20 -7.17 -2.42
CA LEU A 52 2.22 -7.82 -3.26
C LEU A 52 3.63 -7.46 -2.80
N VAL A 53 3.85 -6.20 -2.43
CA VAL A 53 5.15 -5.74 -1.90
C VAL A 53 5.43 -6.33 -0.52
N ALA A 54 4.42 -6.42 0.35
CA ALA A 54 4.57 -7.04 1.66
C ALA A 54 4.93 -8.54 1.54
N MET A 55 4.27 -9.27 0.66
CA MET A 55 4.57 -10.68 0.43
C MET A 55 5.97 -10.87 -0.19
N ALA A 56 6.37 -10.02 -1.13
CA ALA A 56 7.72 -10.01 -1.69
C ALA A 56 8.80 -9.76 -0.62
N PHE A 57 8.53 -8.82 0.29
CA PHE A 57 9.44 -8.50 1.39
C PHE A 57 9.63 -9.69 2.34
N ILE A 58 8.55 -10.40 2.70
CA ILE A 58 8.64 -11.59 3.56
C ILE A 58 9.51 -12.67 2.93
N VAL A 59 9.32 -12.94 1.62
CA VAL A 59 10.13 -13.93 0.92
C VAL A 59 11.60 -13.51 0.92
N LEU A 60 11.90 -12.25 0.57
CA LEU A 60 13.27 -11.72 0.55
C LEU A 60 13.93 -11.74 1.95
N ASP A 61 13.20 -11.40 3.00
CA ASP A 61 13.68 -11.41 4.39
C ASP A 61 14.10 -12.82 4.83
N VAL A 62 13.28 -13.82 4.47
CA VAL A 62 13.61 -15.24 4.67
C VAL A 62 14.87 -15.65 3.91
N GLU A 63 15.22 -15.02 2.79
CA GLU A 63 16.48 -15.37 2.11
C GLU A 63 17.70 -14.80 2.82
N ILE A 64 17.58 -13.58 3.32
CA ILE A 64 18.66 -12.92 4.06
C ILE A 64 18.98 -13.70 5.33
N ILE A 65 17.98 -14.28 6.00
CA ILE A 65 18.20 -15.12 7.17
C ILE A 65 19.02 -16.37 6.85
N PHE A 66 18.93 -16.91 5.63
CA PHE A 66 19.73 -18.05 5.17
C PHE A 66 21.13 -17.65 4.72
N LEU A 67 21.28 -16.45 4.16
CA LEU A 67 22.58 -15.88 3.81
C LEU A 67 23.45 -15.61 5.05
N TYR A 68 22.83 -15.28 6.19
CA TYR A 68 23.55 -14.93 7.41
C TYR A 68 24.47 -16.04 7.95
N PRO A 69 23.99 -17.27 8.26
CA PRO A 69 24.87 -18.35 8.73
C PRO A 69 25.86 -18.79 7.65
N PHE A 70 25.50 -18.70 6.37
CA PHE A 70 26.46 -18.98 5.30
C PHE A 70 27.62 -17.99 5.29
N ALA A 71 27.34 -16.70 5.52
CA ALA A 71 28.37 -15.67 5.60
C ALA A 71 29.35 -15.91 6.77
N THR A 72 28.91 -16.53 7.87
CA THR A 72 29.79 -16.83 9.00
C THR A 72 30.72 -18.02 8.74
N ILE A 73 30.28 -19.02 7.96
CA ILE A 73 31.07 -20.24 7.66
C ILE A 73 31.73 -20.24 6.28
N LEU A 74 31.63 -19.15 5.52
CA LEU A 74 32.13 -19.04 4.14
C LEU A 74 33.60 -19.49 3.99
N ARG A 75 34.44 -19.17 4.99
CA ARG A 75 35.88 -19.51 4.96
C ARG A 75 36.14 -21.01 5.09
N GLU A 76 35.25 -21.75 5.74
CA GLU A 76 35.38 -23.20 5.92
C GLU A 76 34.87 -23.97 4.70
N LEU A 77 33.79 -23.48 4.07
CA LEU A 77 33.19 -24.12 2.89
C LEU A 77 33.91 -23.81 1.58
N GLY A 78 34.64 -22.68 1.50
CA GLY A 78 35.43 -22.30 0.33
C GLY A 78 34.62 -22.26 -0.98
N ALA A 79 35.21 -22.73 -2.07
CA ALA A 79 34.60 -22.69 -3.41
C ALA A 79 33.33 -23.55 -3.53
N TYR A 80 33.23 -24.64 -2.76
CA TYR A 80 32.05 -25.50 -2.75
C TYR A 80 30.82 -24.77 -2.19
N GLY A 81 30.99 -24.08 -1.05
CA GLY A 81 29.93 -23.26 -0.47
C GLY A 81 29.47 -22.14 -1.40
N LEU A 82 30.41 -21.49 -2.09
CA LEU A 82 30.10 -20.49 -3.10
C LEU A 82 29.22 -21.05 -4.23
N GLY A 83 29.52 -22.26 -4.73
CA GLY A 83 28.73 -22.90 -5.77
C GLY A 83 27.31 -23.22 -5.31
N VAL A 84 27.16 -23.85 -4.14
CA VAL A 84 25.85 -24.21 -3.57
C VAL A 84 25.03 -22.96 -3.28
N MET A 85 25.64 -21.93 -2.69
CA MET A 85 24.93 -20.69 -2.36
C MET A 85 24.59 -19.86 -3.60
N GLY A 86 25.44 -19.91 -4.64
CA GLY A 86 25.14 -19.29 -5.94
C GLY A 86 23.93 -19.91 -6.63
N ILE A 87 23.78 -21.24 -6.56
CA ILE A 87 22.60 -21.94 -7.08
C ILE A 87 21.36 -21.57 -6.27
N PHE A 88 21.46 -21.57 -4.92
CA PHE A 88 20.37 -21.13 -4.04
C PHE A 88 19.90 -19.72 -4.41
N LEU A 89 20.80 -18.75 -4.47
CA LEU A 89 20.47 -17.38 -4.83
C LEU A 89 19.89 -17.28 -6.25
N GLY A 90 20.41 -18.06 -7.20
CA GLY A 90 19.90 -18.11 -8.57
C GLY A 90 18.46 -18.59 -8.67
N VAL A 91 18.09 -19.65 -7.96
CA VAL A 91 16.71 -20.18 -7.94
C VAL A 91 15.73 -19.15 -7.36
N LEU A 92 16.20 -18.34 -6.42
CA LEU A 92 15.39 -17.39 -5.68
C LEU A 92 15.28 -16.01 -6.38
N ILE A 93 16.31 -15.60 -7.13
CA ILE A 93 16.28 -14.42 -7.99
C ILE A 93 15.23 -14.56 -9.12
N VAL A 94 14.98 -15.77 -9.63
CA VAL A 94 14.01 -16.01 -10.72
C VAL A 94 12.59 -15.56 -10.37
N PRO A 95 11.94 -16.04 -9.28
CA PRO A 95 10.61 -15.58 -8.90
C PRO A 95 10.58 -14.10 -8.51
N PHE A 96 11.66 -13.56 -7.91
CA PHE A 96 11.75 -12.13 -7.62
C PHE A 96 11.76 -11.28 -8.89
N ALA A 97 12.56 -11.67 -9.90
CA ALA A 97 12.60 -11.01 -11.19
C ALA A 97 11.26 -11.12 -11.94
N TYR A 98 10.57 -12.25 -11.83
CA TYR A 98 9.22 -12.43 -12.38
C TYR A 98 8.20 -11.49 -11.73
N LEU A 99 8.29 -11.29 -10.41
CA LEU A 99 7.38 -10.39 -9.70
C LEU A 99 7.60 -8.92 -10.11
N LEU A 100 8.86 -8.52 -10.31
CA LEU A 100 9.21 -7.20 -10.83
C LEU A 100 8.71 -6.98 -12.25
N SER A 101 8.82 -7.98 -13.14
CA SER A 101 8.35 -7.87 -14.52
C SER A 101 6.83 -7.80 -14.64
N THR A 102 6.11 -8.35 -13.67
CA THR A 102 4.64 -8.32 -13.60
C THR A 102 4.09 -6.92 -13.25
N GLY A 103 4.95 -5.96 -12.91
CA GLY A 103 4.50 -4.61 -12.54
C GLY A 103 3.85 -4.56 -11.16
N ALA A 104 4.20 -5.49 -10.26
CA ALA A 104 3.70 -5.51 -8.88
C ALA A 104 4.06 -4.24 -8.08
N LEU A 105 5.03 -3.45 -8.58
CA LEU A 105 5.44 -2.16 -8.02
C LEU A 105 4.83 -0.97 -8.76
N ASP A 106 3.90 -1.18 -9.70
CA ASP A 106 3.26 -0.07 -10.39
C ASP A 106 2.18 0.57 -9.50
N TRP A 107 2.49 1.75 -8.98
CA TRP A 107 1.61 2.57 -8.16
C TRP A 107 0.77 3.56 -8.97
N GLY A 108 0.80 3.43 -10.30
CA GLY A 108 0.14 4.34 -11.23
C GLY A 108 -1.36 4.53 -10.95
N PRO A 109 -1.93 5.70 -11.31
CA PRO A 109 -3.37 5.92 -11.29
C PRO A 109 -4.08 4.81 -12.06
N ILE A 110 -5.22 4.33 -11.55
CA ILE A 110 -6.12 3.42 -12.32
C ILE A 110 -6.82 4.28 -13.39
N ALA A 111 -6.05 4.84 -14.32
CA ALA A 111 -6.54 5.76 -15.33
C ALA A 111 -7.02 5.00 -16.56
N ARG A 112 -7.99 4.09 -16.43
CA ARG A 112 -8.57 3.38 -17.59
C ARG A 112 -10.05 3.01 -17.52
N ILE A 113 -10.83 3.59 -16.61
CA ILE A 113 -12.29 3.34 -16.60
C ILE A 113 -13.12 4.62 -16.72
N SER A 114 -12.74 5.75 -16.11
CA SER A 114 -13.60 6.96 -16.17
C SER A 114 -13.59 7.68 -17.53
N ASP A 115 -12.48 7.63 -18.27
CA ASP A 115 -12.31 8.39 -19.53
C ASP A 115 -13.15 7.83 -20.69
N GLN A 116 -13.62 6.58 -20.58
CA GLN A 116 -14.49 5.98 -21.59
C GLN A 116 -15.98 6.24 -21.35
N ILE A 117 -16.38 6.55 -20.12
CA ILE A 117 -17.80 6.70 -19.75
C ILE A 117 -18.26 8.16 -19.88
N VAL A 118 -17.39 9.12 -19.60
CA VAL A 118 -17.75 10.55 -19.63
C VAL A 118 -16.76 11.29 -20.52
N ARG A 119 -17.11 11.46 -21.80
CA ARG A 119 -16.49 12.52 -22.61
C ARG A 119 -17.30 13.78 -22.39
N PRO A 120 -16.84 14.78 -21.61
CA PRO A 120 -17.48 16.08 -21.61
C PRO A 120 -17.23 16.70 -22.98
N ILE A 121 -18.22 16.62 -23.87
CA ILE A 121 -18.22 17.45 -25.07
C ILE A 121 -18.47 18.87 -24.57
N LEU A 122 -17.42 19.70 -24.57
CA LEU A 122 -17.60 21.12 -24.34
C LEU A 122 -18.39 21.68 -25.52
N ARG A 123 -19.62 22.13 -25.27
CA ARG A 123 -20.39 22.88 -26.25
C ARG A 123 -19.65 24.18 -26.56
N SER A 124 -19.89 24.71 -27.76
CA SER A 124 -19.42 26.03 -28.18
C SER A 124 -19.87 27.18 -27.26
N ASP A 125 -20.85 26.95 -26.39
CA ASP A 125 -21.36 27.88 -25.37
C ASP A 125 -20.69 27.75 -23.99
N GLY A 126 -19.75 26.81 -23.83
CA GLY A 126 -19.00 26.58 -22.59
C GLY A 126 -19.74 25.78 -21.51
N SER A 127 -20.97 25.31 -21.75
CA SER A 127 -21.70 24.48 -20.80
C SER A 127 -21.29 22.99 -20.89
N PRO A 128 -21.00 22.31 -19.77
CA PRO A 128 -20.72 20.88 -19.77
C PRO A 128 -22.02 20.09 -19.96
N THR A 129 -22.11 19.28 -21.02
CA THR A 129 -23.20 18.31 -21.20
C THR A 129 -22.67 16.88 -21.04
N ILE A 130 -23.21 16.15 -20.07
CA ILE A 130 -22.87 14.74 -19.81
C ILE A 130 -23.74 13.88 -20.71
N PHE A 131 -23.18 13.37 -21.81
CA PHE A 131 -23.79 12.29 -22.57
C PHE A 131 -23.23 10.97 -22.05
N ALA A 132 -23.99 10.30 -21.17
CA ALA A 132 -23.68 8.93 -20.80
C ALA A 132 -23.88 8.04 -22.03
N ASN A 133 -22.82 7.35 -22.46
CA ASN A 133 -22.88 6.45 -23.61
C ASN A 133 -23.72 5.21 -23.24
N SER A 134 -24.91 5.07 -23.83
CA SER A 134 -25.82 3.95 -23.57
C SER A 134 -25.17 2.59 -23.86
N ASP A 135 -24.25 2.54 -24.82
CA ASP A 135 -23.56 1.31 -25.22
C ASP A 135 -22.49 0.89 -24.20
N ALA A 136 -21.94 1.86 -23.45
CA ALA A 136 -21.02 1.61 -22.35
C ALA A 136 -21.74 1.18 -21.06
N ILE A 137 -22.98 1.64 -20.86
CA ILE A 137 -23.83 1.20 -19.73
C ILE A 137 -24.30 -0.24 -19.95
N ASN A 138 -24.70 -0.59 -21.18
CA ASN A 138 -25.15 -1.95 -21.52
C ASN A 138 -24.02 -2.99 -21.47
N SER A 139 -22.77 -2.62 -21.71
CA SER A 139 -21.63 -3.56 -21.65
C SER A 139 -21.17 -3.88 -20.22
N LEU A 140 -21.62 -3.11 -19.23
CA LEU A 140 -21.34 -3.33 -17.80
C LEU A 140 -22.35 -4.28 -17.12
N GLY A 141 -23.32 -4.83 -17.86
CA GLY A 141 -24.23 -5.87 -17.36
C GLY A 141 -25.21 -5.42 -16.27
N ILE A 142 -25.35 -4.12 -16.04
CA ILE A 142 -26.34 -3.56 -15.12
C ILE A 142 -27.68 -3.46 -15.85
N GLN A 143 -28.44 -4.56 -15.87
CA GLN A 143 -29.86 -4.53 -16.24
C GLN A 143 -30.61 -3.78 -15.14
N THR A 144 -31.19 -2.64 -15.49
CA THR A 144 -32.24 -1.99 -14.69
C THR A 144 -33.48 -2.88 -14.70
N GLU A 145 -33.61 -3.79 -13.73
CA GLU A 145 -34.90 -4.37 -13.33
C GLU A 145 -35.77 -3.27 -12.70
N GLU A 146 -36.38 -2.41 -13.51
CA GLU A 146 -37.55 -1.65 -13.07
C GLU A 146 -38.45 -1.27 -14.25
N SER A 147 -39.13 -2.29 -14.78
CA SER A 147 -40.37 -2.12 -15.52
C SER A 147 -41.25 -3.34 -15.24
N ALA A 148 -42.06 -3.25 -14.18
CA ALA A 148 -43.42 -3.80 -14.05
C ALA A 148 -43.81 -4.08 -12.59
N ALA A 149 -44.43 -3.09 -11.93
CA ALA A 149 -45.56 -3.25 -11.00
C ALA A 149 -46.18 -1.88 -10.71
#